data_AF-A0A814TPF0-F1
#
_entry.id   AF-A0A814TPF0-F1
#
_cell.length_a   1.000
_cell.length_b   1.000
_cell.length_c   1.000
_cell.angle_alpha   90.00
_cell.angle_beta   90.00
_cell.angle_gamma   90.00
#
_symmetry.space_group_name_H-M   'P 1'
#
loop_
_entity.id
_entity.type
_entity.pdbx_description
1 polymer ?
#
loop_
_entity_poly.entity_id
_entity_poly.type
_entity_poly.pdbx_seq_one_letter_code
_entity_poly.pdbx_strand_id
1 'polypeptide(L)'
;MSSGELLRSEAGQFTTARNVKKPSIRLKEALLDNDSYLPLSIIIAQQRRCIVFKFGALRIERLKLIGSLYDQCQDTMVQFFTFLSNVLTIENFHHKFPSIDDLVLDFHLQVDAAFQISRSLFNINIQTAAKKRKEKEKIHIIIDKLKEELFKQKEHVERVRNKTKAETITEFLRLCIFPRCLLSEIDALYCAHFIRVIYDLVTPNFSTIICYDRLIYDISYSLASCSENDAIRYGRFLESLLESVMSWHGDKNKFDKVI
;
A
#
# COMPACT_ATOMS: atom_id res chain seq x y z
N MET A 1 -9.26 -8.85 0.08
CA MET A 1 -9.72 -9.23 1.44
C MET A 1 -8.52 -9.47 2.33
N SER A 2 -8.37 -8.72 3.42
CA SER A 2 -7.19 -8.78 4.31
C SER A 2 -7.47 -9.49 5.64
N SER A 3 -8.34 -10.49 5.63
CA SER A 3 -8.72 -11.21 6.84
C SER A 3 -7.89 -12.47 7.08
N GLY A 4 -8.04 -13.06 8.27
CA GLY A 4 -7.41 -14.34 8.63
C GLY A 4 -7.75 -15.45 7.64
N GLU A 5 -6.88 -16.46 7.56
CA GLU A 5 -6.95 -17.52 6.54
C GLU A 5 -8.32 -18.19 6.47
N LEU A 6 -8.93 -18.46 7.64
CA LEU A 6 -10.27 -19.03 7.78
C LEU A 6 -11.36 -18.11 7.20
N LEU A 7 -11.37 -16.82 7.54
CA LEU A 7 -12.38 -15.91 7.01
C LEU A 7 -12.17 -15.68 5.51
N ARG A 8 -10.93 -15.70 5.04
CA ARG A 8 -10.60 -15.59 3.62
C ARG A 8 -11.08 -16.82 2.83
N SER A 9 -10.98 -18.02 3.40
CA SER A 9 -11.50 -19.23 2.75
C SER A 9 -13.02 -19.22 2.68
N GLU A 10 -13.70 -18.78 3.74
CA GLU A 10 -15.16 -18.68 3.75
C GLU A 10 -15.67 -17.58 2.81
N ALA A 11 -15.05 -16.40 2.82
CA ALA A 11 -15.44 -15.32 1.93
C ALA A 11 -15.14 -15.61 0.44
N GLY A 12 -14.07 -16.37 0.16
CA GLY A 12 -13.74 -16.83 -1.19
C GLY A 12 -14.72 -17.86 -1.77
N GLN A 13 -15.51 -18.55 -0.93
CA GLN A 13 -16.55 -19.46 -1.41
C GLN A 13 -17.71 -18.73 -2.10
N PHE A 14 -17.98 -17.48 -1.71
CA PHE A 14 -19.02 -16.65 -2.34
C PHE A 14 -18.62 -16.12 -3.72
N THR A 15 -17.33 -16.12 -4.07
CA THR A 15 -16.79 -15.59 -5.32
C THR A 15 -16.23 -16.69 -6.23
N THR A 16 -17.05 -17.64 -6.68
CA THR A 16 -16.78 -18.53 -7.84
C THR A 16 -15.44 -19.30 -7.90
N ALA A 17 -14.61 -19.32 -6.86
CA ALA A 17 -13.23 -19.85 -6.91
C ALA A 17 -13.15 -21.37 -6.70
N ARG A 18 -14.15 -22.14 -7.18
CA ARG A 18 -14.29 -23.55 -6.79
C ARG A 18 -13.33 -24.53 -7.47
N ASN A 19 -12.55 -24.14 -8.51
CA ASN A 19 -11.77 -25.12 -9.30
C ASN A 19 -10.38 -24.67 -9.83
N VAL A 20 -9.71 -23.72 -9.18
CA VAL A 20 -8.40 -23.21 -9.67
C VAL A 20 -7.16 -23.89 -9.05
N LYS A 21 -7.30 -24.75 -8.03
CA LYS A 21 -6.14 -25.29 -7.29
C LYS A 21 -5.12 -26.03 -8.17
N LYS A 22 -5.57 -26.99 -9.00
CA LYS A 22 -4.66 -27.78 -9.87
C LYS A 22 -4.00 -26.92 -10.96
N PRO A 23 -4.73 -26.07 -11.73
CA PRO A 23 -4.11 -25.13 -12.65
C PRO A 23 -3.11 -24.16 -11.98
N SER A 24 -3.45 -23.64 -10.79
CA SER A 24 -2.58 -22.74 -10.02
C SER A 24 -1.26 -23.39 -9.61
N ILE A 25 -1.28 -24.68 -9.23
CA ILE A 25 -0.07 -25.44 -8.90
C ILE A 25 0.79 -25.66 -10.16
N ARG A 26 0.17 -26.04 -11.29
CA ARG A 26 0.92 -26.20 -12.56
C ARG A 26 1.57 -24.89 -13.02
N LEU A 27 0.85 -23.77 -12.88
CA LEU A 27 1.38 -22.45 -13.19
C LEU A 27 2.53 -22.08 -12.25
N LYS A 28 2.41 -22.38 -10.95
CA LYS A 28 3.50 -22.21 -9.98
C LYS A 28 4.76 -22.95 -10.44
N GLU A 29 4.63 -24.24 -10.71
CA GLU A 29 5.73 -25.12 -11.10
C GLU A 29 6.41 -24.58 -12.36
N ALA A 30 5.63 -24.29 -13.42
CA ALA A 30 6.18 -23.71 -14.65
C ALA A 30 6.90 -22.37 -14.44
N LEU A 31 6.44 -21.52 -13.52
CA LEU A 31 7.09 -20.24 -13.21
C LEU A 31 8.39 -20.41 -12.41
N LEU A 32 8.43 -21.41 -11.52
CA LEU A 32 9.62 -21.74 -10.73
C LEU A 32 10.67 -22.45 -11.58
N ASP A 33 10.26 -23.44 -12.37
CA ASP A 33 11.16 -24.23 -13.22
C ASP A 33 11.88 -23.36 -14.26
N ASN A 34 11.21 -22.32 -14.76
CA ASN A 34 11.77 -21.38 -15.73
C ASN A 34 12.31 -20.08 -15.11
N ASP A 35 12.35 -19.95 -13.77
CA ASP A 35 12.74 -18.72 -13.05
C ASP A 35 12.06 -17.43 -13.55
N SER A 36 10.87 -17.56 -14.15
CA SER A 36 10.23 -16.50 -14.93
C SER A 36 9.31 -15.61 -14.09
N TYR A 37 9.05 -15.99 -12.83
CA TYR A 37 8.15 -15.24 -11.95
C TYR A 37 8.62 -13.80 -11.71
N LEU A 38 9.91 -13.57 -11.50
CA LEU A 38 10.48 -12.24 -11.24
C LEU A 38 10.56 -11.39 -12.52
N PRO A 39 11.11 -11.87 -13.65
CA PRO A 39 11.07 -11.13 -14.91
C PRO A 39 9.64 -10.75 -15.31
N LEU A 40 8.67 -11.65 -15.17
CA LEU A 40 7.27 -11.36 -15.48
C LEU A 40 6.69 -10.29 -14.52
N SER A 41 7.04 -10.34 -13.24
CA SER A 41 6.67 -9.32 -12.25
C SER A 41 7.16 -7.92 -12.66
N ILE A 42 8.43 -7.83 -13.04
CA ILE A 42 9.10 -6.59 -13.46
C ILE A 42 8.47 -6.06 -14.76
N ILE A 43 8.29 -6.92 -15.76
CA ILE A 43 7.74 -6.54 -17.07
C ILE A 43 6.28 -6.06 -16.93
N ILE A 44 5.45 -6.73 -16.14
CA ILE A 44 4.06 -6.28 -15.91
C ILE A 44 4.06 -4.88 -15.28
N ALA A 45 4.89 -4.64 -14.27
CA ALA A 45 4.98 -3.33 -13.61
C ALA A 45 5.49 -2.23 -14.56
N GLN A 46 6.51 -2.54 -15.38
CA GLN A 46 7.03 -1.62 -16.40
C GLN A 46 6.00 -1.35 -17.50
N GLN A 47 5.24 -2.35 -17.92
CA GLN A 47 4.23 -2.23 -18.96
C GLN A 47 3.12 -1.27 -18.54
N ARG A 48 2.68 -1.32 -17.27
CA ARG A 48 1.71 -0.36 -16.71
C ARG A 48 2.16 1.09 -16.92
N ARG A 49 3.42 1.40 -16.60
CA ARG A 49 4.02 2.73 -16.81
C ARG A 49 4.15 3.07 -18.31
N CYS A 50 4.54 2.09 -19.11
CA CYS A 50 4.77 2.20 -20.54
C CYS A 50 3.50 2.58 -21.32
N ILE A 51 2.33 2.08 -20.90
CA ILE A 51 1.03 2.35 -21.54
C ILE A 51 0.77 3.86 -21.61
N VAL A 52 0.92 4.57 -20.49
CA VAL A 52 0.68 6.02 -20.43
C VAL A 52 1.73 6.77 -21.24
N PHE A 53 3.01 6.40 -21.12
CA PHE A 53 4.11 7.16 -21.74
C PHE A 53 4.19 6.98 -23.27
N LYS A 54 4.10 5.74 -23.78
CA LYS A 54 4.24 5.47 -25.21
C LYS A 54 2.97 5.78 -26.01
N PHE A 55 1.78 5.50 -25.45
CA PHE A 55 0.53 5.74 -26.16
C PHE A 55 -0.04 7.15 -25.90
N GLY A 56 0.20 7.72 -24.72
CA GLY A 56 -0.27 9.07 -24.36
C GLY A 56 0.47 10.20 -25.10
N ALA A 57 1.77 10.06 -25.34
CA ALA A 57 2.57 11.10 -25.98
C ALA A 57 2.31 11.25 -27.50
N LEU A 58 1.79 10.21 -28.17
CA LEU A 58 1.65 10.17 -29.63
C LEU A 58 0.20 10.12 -30.11
N ARG A 59 -0.79 9.77 -29.27
CA ARG A 59 -2.18 9.49 -29.67
C ARG A 59 -3.23 9.80 -28.59
N ILE A 60 -3.39 11.08 -28.23
CA ILE A 60 -4.46 11.53 -27.31
C ILE A 60 -5.87 11.16 -27.83
N GLU A 61 -6.03 10.93 -29.14
CA GLU A 61 -7.30 10.61 -29.83
C GLU A 61 -8.05 9.36 -29.30
N ARG A 62 -7.41 8.51 -28.47
CA ARG A 62 -8.01 7.28 -27.94
C ARG A 62 -7.82 7.15 -26.42
N LEU A 63 -8.01 8.22 -25.65
CA LEU A 63 -7.86 8.23 -24.19
C LEU A 63 -8.59 7.07 -23.47
N LYS A 64 -9.81 6.73 -23.91
CA LYS A 64 -10.58 5.60 -23.35
C LYS A 64 -9.88 4.24 -23.51
N LEU A 65 -9.20 4.01 -24.63
CA LEU A 65 -8.43 2.80 -24.85
C LEU A 65 -7.19 2.75 -23.95
N ILE A 66 -6.49 3.88 -23.81
CA ILE A 66 -5.31 3.99 -22.96
C ILE A 66 -5.68 3.71 -21.49
N GLY A 67 -6.76 4.33 -21.00
CA GLY A 67 -7.28 4.07 -19.65
C GLY A 67 -7.66 2.61 -19.45
N SER A 68 -8.38 2.00 -20.40
CA SER A 68 -8.75 0.59 -20.32
C SER A 68 -7.54 -0.36 -20.32
N LEU A 69 -6.51 -0.09 -21.14
CA LEU A 69 -5.28 -0.89 -21.15
C LEU A 69 -4.51 -0.74 -19.83
N TYR A 70 -4.44 0.47 -19.29
CA TYR A 70 -3.81 0.74 -18.00
C TYR A 70 -4.50 -0.03 -16.88
N ASP A 71 -5.84 0.03 -16.83
CA ASP A 71 -6.66 -0.67 -15.84
C ASP A 71 -6.51 -2.19 -15.92
N GLN A 72 -6.57 -2.76 -17.14
CA GLN A 72 -6.36 -4.19 -17.34
C GLN A 72 -4.94 -4.63 -16.91
N CYS A 73 -3.93 -3.81 -17.18
CA CYS A 73 -2.56 -4.09 -16.76
C CYS A 73 -2.43 -4.04 -15.23
N GLN A 74 -3.03 -3.04 -14.58
CA GLN A 74 -3.07 -2.91 -13.12
C GLN A 74 -3.77 -4.11 -12.46
N ASP A 75 -4.93 -4.52 -12.98
CA ASP A 75 -5.66 -5.67 -12.44
C ASP A 75 -4.88 -6.97 -12.62
N THR A 76 -4.25 -7.18 -13.79
CA THR A 76 -3.36 -8.31 -14.07
C THR A 76 -2.19 -8.34 -13.08
N MET A 77 -1.60 -7.17 -12.82
CA MET A 77 -0.50 -7.01 -11.87
C MET A 77 -0.93 -7.40 -10.43
N VAL A 78 -2.06 -6.86 -9.96
CA VAL A 78 -2.60 -7.17 -8.62
C VAL A 78 -2.95 -8.66 -8.50
N GLN A 79 -3.59 -9.25 -9.51
CA GLN A 79 -3.94 -10.66 -9.54
C GLN A 79 -2.70 -11.54 -9.52
N PHE A 80 -1.71 -11.24 -10.35
CA PHE A 80 -0.46 -12.00 -10.43
C PHE A 80 0.32 -11.95 -9.11
N PHE A 81 0.45 -10.77 -8.49
CA PHE A 81 1.14 -10.65 -7.20
C PHE A 81 0.37 -11.30 -6.04
N THR A 82 -0.96 -11.26 -6.08
CA THR A 82 -1.79 -11.99 -5.12
C THR A 82 -1.60 -13.49 -5.28
N PHE A 83 -1.54 -13.99 -6.51
CA PHE A 83 -1.22 -15.37 -6.82
C PHE A 83 0.17 -15.76 -6.27
N LEU A 84 1.22 -15.01 -6.63
CA LEU A 84 2.59 -15.28 -6.15
C LEU A 84 2.67 -15.29 -4.62
N SER A 85 2.03 -14.33 -3.95
CA SER A 85 2.01 -14.24 -2.48
C SER A 85 1.33 -15.44 -1.80
N ASN A 86 0.39 -16.11 -2.47
CA ASN A 86 -0.32 -17.27 -1.93
C ASN A 86 0.39 -18.60 -2.20
N VAL A 87 1.34 -18.60 -3.13
CA VAL A 87 1.82 -19.81 -3.81
C VAL A 87 3.32 -20.02 -3.63
N LEU A 88 4.08 -18.93 -3.53
CA LEU A 88 5.52 -18.96 -3.24
C LEU A 88 5.75 -19.11 -1.73
N THR A 89 6.60 -20.06 -1.37
CA THR A 89 7.07 -20.30 0.00
C THR A 89 8.36 -19.53 0.27
N ILE A 90 8.69 -19.36 1.57
CA ILE A 90 9.87 -18.63 2.08
C ILE A 90 11.17 -19.11 1.42
N GLU A 91 11.32 -20.43 1.26
CA GLU A 91 12.52 -21.08 0.73
C GLU A 91 12.81 -20.71 -0.73
N ASN A 92 11.79 -20.41 -1.52
CA ASN A 92 11.94 -20.09 -2.94
C ASN A 92 12.20 -18.60 -3.19
N PHE A 93 12.09 -17.74 -2.17
CA PHE A 93 12.05 -16.28 -2.32
C PHE A 93 13.40 -15.59 -2.06
N HIS A 94 14.28 -16.18 -1.26
CA HIS A 94 15.43 -15.45 -0.70
C HIS A 94 16.65 -15.30 -1.62
N HIS A 95 16.83 -16.15 -2.63
CA HIS A 95 18.09 -16.17 -3.38
C HIS A 95 18.11 -15.34 -4.68
N LYS A 96 16.97 -14.81 -5.14
CA LYS A 96 16.88 -14.15 -6.46
C LYS A 96 16.16 -12.81 -6.49
N PHE A 97 15.62 -12.35 -5.37
CA PHE A 97 14.79 -11.14 -5.40
C PHE A 97 15.64 -9.87 -5.23
N PRO A 98 15.59 -8.93 -6.18
CA PRO A 98 16.31 -7.65 -6.10
C PRO A 98 15.82 -6.81 -4.93
N SER A 99 16.69 -5.93 -4.43
CA SER A 99 16.30 -4.95 -3.41
C SER A 99 15.29 -3.94 -3.97
N ILE A 100 14.62 -3.19 -3.08
CA ILE A 100 13.75 -2.09 -3.54
C ILE A 100 14.56 -1.06 -4.32
N ASP A 101 15.79 -0.79 -3.89
CA ASP A 101 16.67 0.16 -4.54
C ASP A 101 16.98 -0.31 -5.97
N ASP A 102 17.31 -1.58 -6.16
CA ASP A 102 17.54 -2.14 -7.51
C ASP A 102 16.25 -2.08 -8.36
N LEU A 103 15.09 -2.41 -7.79
CA LEU A 103 13.80 -2.35 -8.48
C LEU A 103 13.47 -0.94 -8.99
N VAL A 104 13.78 0.09 -8.19
CA VAL A 104 13.48 1.48 -8.53
C VAL A 104 14.56 2.11 -9.40
N LEU A 105 15.83 1.92 -9.06
CA LEU A 105 16.97 2.58 -9.70
C LEU A 105 17.40 1.86 -10.98
N ASP A 106 17.52 0.54 -10.95
CA ASP A 106 18.02 -0.25 -12.09
C ASP A 106 16.89 -0.72 -13.00
N PHE A 107 15.79 -1.18 -12.42
CA PHE A 107 14.63 -1.64 -13.20
C PHE A 107 13.58 -0.54 -13.47
N HIS A 108 13.77 0.67 -12.93
CA HIS A 108 12.91 1.83 -13.17
C HIS A 108 11.42 1.64 -12.85
N LEU A 109 11.12 0.79 -11.85
CA LEU A 109 9.75 0.63 -11.37
C LEU A 109 9.31 1.87 -10.60
N GLN A 110 8.00 2.13 -10.65
CA GLN A 110 7.40 3.08 -9.71
C GLN A 110 7.47 2.51 -8.29
N VAL A 111 7.62 3.41 -7.31
CA VAL A 111 7.82 3.04 -5.90
C VAL A 111 6.66 2.17 -5.38
N ASP A 112 5.41 2.50 -5.72
CA ASP A 112 4.23 1.73 -5.34
C ASP A 112 4.28 0.29 -5.88
N ALA A 113 4.69 0.09 -7.14
CA ALA A 113 4.85 -1.25 -7.73
C ALA A 113 6.01 -2.02 -7.10
N ALA A 114 7.16 -1.37 -6.86
CA ALA A 114 8.31 -1.99 -6.20
C ALA A 114 7.97 -2.45 -4.77
N PHE A 115 7.23 -1.64 -4.01
CA PHE A 115 6.74 -2.02 -2.69
C PHE A 115 5.69 -3.13 -2.76
N GLN A 116 4.80 -3.14 -3.75
CA GLN A 116 3.80 -4.22 -3.91
C GLN A 116 4.47 -5.57 -4.17
N ILE A 117 5.46 -5.58 -5.06
CA ILE A 117 6.31 -6.72 -5.40
C ILE A 117 7.05 -7.24 -4.16
N SER A 118 7.61 -6.33 -3.37
CA SER A 118 8.38 -6.66 -2.16
C SER A 118 7.52 -6.92 -0.91
N ARG A 119 6.21 -6.66 -0.96
CA ARG A 119 5.32 -6.74 0.21
C ARG A 119 5.22 -8.14 0.77
N SER A 120 5.18 -9.15 -0.10
CA SER A 120 5.15 -10.57 0.27
C SER A 120 6.41 -10.97 1.02
N LEU A 121 7.59 -10.52 0.57
CA LEU A 121 8.87 -10.69 1.27
C LEU A 121 8.85 -10.11 2.67
N PHE A 122 8.40 -8.86 2.82
CA PHE A 122 8.33 -8.24 4.13
C PHE A 122 7.35 -8.97 5.04
N ASN A 123 6.18 -9.36 4.54
CA ASN A 123 5.20 -10.12 5.32
C ASN A 123 5.80 -11.46 5.80
N ILE A 124 6.51 -12.17 4.92
CA ILE A 124 7.21 -13.41 5.26
C ILE A 124 8.29 -13.18 6.32
N ASN A 125 9.13 -12.15 6.12
CA ASN A 125 10.20 -11.80 7.04
C ASN A 125 9.65 -11.39 8.41
N ILE A 126 8.58 -10.61 8.44
CA ILE A 126 7.87 -10.20 9.66
C ILE A 126 7.26 -11.41 10.36
N GLN A 127 6.61 -12.32 9.64
CA GLN A 127 6.05 -13.54 10.24
C GLN A 127 7.13 -14.48 10.78
N THR A 128 8.24 -14.63 10.06
CA THR A 128 9.39 -15.44 10.48
C THR A 128 10.07 -14.82 11.69
N ALA A 129 10.26 -13.49 11.68
CA ALA A 129 10.78 -12.75 12.81
C ALA A 129 9.83 -12.80 14.01
N ALA A 130 8.51 -12.74 13.81
CA ALA A 130 7.50 -12.86 14.88
C ALA A 130 7.48 -14.26 15.51
N LYS A 131 7.64 -15.33 14.71
CA LYS A 131 7.83 -16.70 15.20
C LYS A 131 9.13 -16.82 16.03
N LYS A 132 10.24 -16.29 15.51
CA LYS A 132 11.53 -16.21 16.24
C LYS A 132 11.44 -15.30 17.48
N ARG A 133 10.56 -14.30 17.49
CA ARG A 133 10.34 -13.38 18.63
C ARG A 133 9.53 -14.03 19.74
N LYS A 134 8.59 -14.93 19.40
CA LYS A 134 7.92 -15.81 20.38
C LYS A 134 8.89 -16.81 21.04
N GLU A 135 10.02 -17.12 20.40
CA GLU A 135 11.12 -17.89 21.02
C GLU A 135 12.15 -17.02 21.78
N LYS A 136 12.13 -15.69 21.55
CA LYS A 136 13.07 -14.71 22.14
C LYS A 136 12.43 -13.87 23.25
N GLU A 137 11.64 -14.48 24.12
CA GLU A 137 11.20 -13.87 25.40
C GLU A 137 12.37 -13.52 26.35
N LYS A 138 13.62 -13.85 25.98
CA LYS A 138 14.85 -13.36 26.65
C LYS A 138 15.22 -11.89 26.35
N ILE A 139 14.47 -11.15 25.51
CA ILE A 139 14.76 -9.76 25.05
C ILE A 139 14.26 -8.66 26.00
N HIS A 140 13.53 -9.00 27.06
CA HIS A 140 12.99 -8.00 28.02
C HIS A 140 14.05 -7.05 28.59
N ILE A 141 15.29 -7.53 28.73
CA ILE A 141 16.45 -6.78 29.22
C ILE A 141 16.93 -5.69 28.25
N ILE A 142 16.80 -5.91 26.94
CA ILE A 142 17.18 -4.93 25.92
C ILE A 142 16.08 -3.88 25.75
N ILE A 143 14.82 -4.28 25.93
CA ILE A 143 13.67 -3.35 25.93
C ILE A 143 13.83 -2.30 27.03
N ASP A 144 14.31 -2.67 28.20
CA ASP A 144 14.51 -1.71 29.29
C ASP A 144 15.68 -0.75 29.02
N LYS A 145 16.77 -1.22 28.40
CA LYS A 145 17.86 -0.33 27.95
C LYS A 145 17.43 0.64 26.84
N LEU A 146 16.62 0.15 25.89
CA LEU A 146 16.09 0.99 24.81
C LEU A 146 15.06 2.00 25.30
N LYS A 147 14.30 1.71 26.36
CA LYS A 147 13.42 2.70 27.01
C LYS A 147 14.21 3.84 27.63
N GLU A 148 15.39 3.56 28.18
CA GLU A 148 16.27 4.55 28.79
C GLU A 148 16.94 5.44 27.73
N GLU A 149 17.37 4.86 26.60
CA GLU A 149 17.86 5.64 25.45
C GLU A 149 16.74 6.46 24.79
N LEU A 150 15.53 5.90 24.69
CA LEU A 150 14.34 6.59 24.20
C LEU A 150 14.00 7.82 25.05
N PHE A 151 14.16 7.73 26.38
CA PHE A 151 13.96 8.87 27.28
C PHE A 151 14.94 10.00 26.97
N LYS A 152 16.24 9.69 26.82
CA LYS A 152 17.28 10.67 26.45
C LYS A 152 17.07 11.26 25.06
N GLN A 153 16.56 10.47 24.12
CA GLN A 153 16.28 10.91 22.77
C GLN A 153 15.03 11.80 22.69
N LYS A 154 14.02 11.59 23.54
CA LYS A 154 12.85 12.49 23.65
C LYS A 154 13.24 13.90 24.07
N GLU A 155 14.12 14.04 25.06
CA GLU A 155 14.67 15.35 25.48
C GLU A 155 15.52 16.02 24.38
N HIS A 156 16.09 15.25 23.46
CA HIS A 156 16.86 15.79 22.33
C HIS A 156 15.95 16.24 21.18
N VAL A 157 14.91 15.47 20.87
CA VAL A 157 13.91 15.77 19.83
C VAL A 157 13.06 16.99 20.19
N GLU A 158 12.77 17.21 21.48
CA GLU A 158 12.10 18.42 21.96
C GLU A 158 12.88 19.71 21.64
N ARG A 159 14.21 19.64 21.65
CA ARG A 159 15.12 20.78 21.40
C ARG A 159 15.32 21.12 19.92
N VAL A 160 15.00 20.20 19.00
CA VAL A 160 15.19 20.37 17.54
C VAL A 160 13.91 20.85 16.83
N ARG A 161 12.77 20.88 17.54
CA ARG A 161 11.46 21.14 16.94
C ARG A 161 11.13 22.63 16.87
N ASN A 162 11.73 23.31 15.90
CA ASN A 162 11.13 24.47 15.26
C ASN A 162 11.47 24.46 13.76
N LYS A 163 10.54 23.92 12.96
CA LYS A 163 10.34 24.25 11.53
C LYS A 163 8.94 23.81 11.09
N THR A 164 8.51 24.39 9.97
CA THR A 164 7.17 24.86 9.54
C THR A 164 6.04 23.81 9.40
N LYS A 165 4.81 24.31 9.57
CA LYS A 165 3.58 23.58 9.97
C LYS A 165 2.62 23.17 8.82
N ALA A 166 3.08 23.16 7.56
CA ALA A 166 2.17 23.00 6.43
C ALA A 166 2.72 22.15 5.27
N GLU A 167 4.02 22.14 4.98
CA GLU A 167 4.53 21.46 3.77
C GLU A 167 4.58 19.92 3.93
N THR A 168 4.85 19.44 5.15
CA THR A 168 4.95 18.00 5.48
C THR A 168 3.67 17.22 5.24
N ILE A 169 2.49 17.83 5.45
CA ILE A 169 1.20 17.19 5.16
C ILE A 169 1.02 17.04 3.65
N THR A 170 1.42 18.03 2.84
CA THR A 170 1.33 17.93 1.37
C THR A 170 2.24 16.82 0.85
N GLU A 171 3.47 16.74 1.35
CA GLU A 171 4.40 15.69 0.97
C GLU A 171 3.91 14.30 1.41
N PHE A 172 3.39 14.18 2.63
CA PHE A 172 2.78 12.94 3.10
C PHE A 172 1.63 12.49 2.21
N LEU A 173 0.71 13.40 1.87
CA LEU A 173 -0.40 13.10 0.98
C LEU A 173 0.09 12.67 -0.41
N ARG A 174 1.03 13.42 -0.98
CA ARG A 174 1.56 13.21 -2.33
C ARG A 174 2.40 11.94 -2.46
N LEU A 175 3.26 11.65 -1.49
CA LEU A 175 4.23 10.56 -1.57
C LEU A 175 3.72 9.27 -0.94
N CYS A 176 2.84 9.34 0.05
CA CYS A 176 2.42 8.17 0.81
C CYS A 176 0.97 7.78 0.55
N ILE A 177 0.03 8.74 0.60
CA ILE A 177 -1.40 8.44 0.53
C ILE A 177 -1.85 8.24 -0.92
N PHE A 178 -1.59 9.22 -1.78
CA PHE A 178 -2.10 9.24 -3.16
C PHE A 178 -1.61 8.05 -4.01
N PRO A 179 -0.31 7.70 -4.05
CA PRO A 179 0.16 6.57 -4.84
C PRO A 179 -0.41 5.24 -4.35
N ARG A 180 -0.76 5.15 -3.05
CA ARG A 180 -1.20 3.92 -2.42
C ARG A 180 -2.71 3.72 -2.48
N CYS A 181 -3.51 4.77 -2.33
CA CYS A 181 -4.97 4.64 -2.37
C CYS A 181 -5.50 4.27 -3.77
N LEU A 182 -4.74 4.55 -4.84
CA LEU A 182 -5.08 4.15 -6.21
C LEU A 182 -4.67 2.72 -6.55
N LEU A 183 -3.81 2.09 -5.74
CA LEU A 183 -3.17 0.82 -6.06
C LEU A 183 -4.16 -0.37 -6.04
N SER A 184 -5.01 -0.44 -5.02
CA SER A 184 -6.05 -1.46 -4.88
C SER A 184 -7.15 -0.96 -3.95
N GLU A 185 -8.34 -1.56 -4.00
CA GLU A 185 -9.44 -1.23 -3.09
C GLU A 185 -9.07 -1.43 -1.62
N ILE A 186 -8.25 -2.45 -1.34
CA ILE A 186 -7.76 -2.73 0.02
C ILE A 186 -6.81 -1.63 0.49
N ASP A 187 -5.95 -1.15 -0.41
CA ASP A 187 -5.00 -0.08 -0.08
C ASP A 187 -5.70 1.27 0.08
N ALA A 188 -6.79 1.52 -0.66
CA ALA A 188 -7.68 2.67 -0.46
C ALA A 188 -8.23 2.70 0.98
N LEU A 189 -8.85 1.60 1.43
CA LEU A 189 -9.37 1.48 2.79
C LEU A 189 -8.26 1.54 3.83
N TYR A 190 -7.11 0.91 3.57
CA TYR A 190 -5.95 0.99 4.45
C TYR A 190 -5.49 2.44 4.62
N CYS A 191 -5.40 3.23 3.55
CA CYS A 191 -4.99 4.63 3.64
C CYS A 191 -5.95 5.45 4.51
N ALA A 192 -7.27 5.26 4.37
CA ALA A 192 -8.26 5.94 5.20
C ALA A 192 -8.10 5.56 6.69
N HIS A 193 -7.99 4.26 6.98
CA HIS A 193 -7.74 3.77 8.33
C HIS A 193 -6.39 4.23 8.89
N PHE A 194 -5.35 4.30 8.06
CA PHE A 194 -4.03 4.73 8.48
C PHE A 194 -4.05 6.19 8.93
N ILE A 195 -4.72 7.07 8.18
CA ILE A 195 -4.93 8.47 8.59
C ILE A 195 -5.71 8.53 9.91
N ARG A 196 -6.72 7.66 10.10
CA ARG A 196 -7.47 7.58 11.35
C ARG A 196 -6.61 7.11 12.53
N VAL A 197 -5.74 6.13 12.33
CA VAL A 197 -4.79 5.67 13.37
C VAL A 197 -3.80 6.77 13.73
N ILE A 198 -3.30 7.54 12.75
CA ILE A 198 -2.44 8.70 13.00
C ILE A 198 -3.15 9.73 13.90
N TYR A 199 -4.45 9.94 13.65
CA TYR A 199 -5.31 10.75 14.51
C TYR A 199 -5.46 10.16 15.92
N ASP A 200 -5.82 8.88 16.05
CA ASP A 200 -6.03 8.22 17.35
C ASP A 200 -4.76 8.19 18.21
N LEU A 201 -3.57 8.19 17.57
CA LEU A 201 -2.27 8.26 18.23
C LEU A 201 -1.84 9.67 18.65
N VAL A 202 -2.66 10.70 18.38
CA VAL A 202 -2.38 12.11 18.69
C VAL A 202 -0.97 12.51 18.26
N THR A 203 -0.64 12.15 17.01
CA THR A 203 0.72 12.30 16.48
C THR A 203 1.14 13.78 16.49
N PRO A 204 2.21 14.14 17.22
CA PRO A 204 2.62 15.53 17.31
C PRO A 204 3.01 16.09 15.93
N ASN A 205 2.56 17.31 15.63
CA ASN A 205 2.72 17.99 14.32
C ASN A 205 1.84 17.48 13.17
N PHE A 206 0.94 16.53 13.40
CA PHE A 206 0.01 16.13 12.35
C PHE A 206 -1.36 16.77 12.59
N SER A 207 -1.68 17.81 11.83
CA SER A 207 -3.04 18.37 11.86
C SER A 207 -3.96 17.54 10.96
N THR A 208 -4.76 16.69 11.60
CA THR A 208 -5.77 15.88 10.90
C THR A 208 -6.76 16.75 10.14
N ILE A 209 -7.17 17.91 10.71
CA ILE A 209 -8.08 18.84 10.02
C ILE A 209 -7.47 19.37 8.72
N ILE A 210 -6.21 19.84 8.76
CA ILE A 210 -5.52 20.34 7.55
C ILE A 210 -5.30 19.21 6.53
N CYS A 211 -5.04 17.98 7.00
CA CYS A 211 -4.93 16.81 6.14
C CYS A 211 -6.23 16.52 5.38
N TYR A 212 -7.37 16.53 6.08
CA TYR A 212 -8.69 16.32 5.48
C TYR A 212 -9.10 17.47 4.57
N ASP A 213 -8.87 18.71 4.99
CA ASP A 213 -9.13 19.91 4.19
C ASP A 213 -8.43 19.81 2.83
N ARG A 214 -7.12 19.51 2.82
CA ARG A 214 -6.36 19.35 1.57
C ARG A 214 -6.78 18.17 0.70
N LEU A 215 -7.28 17.10 1.31
CA LEU A 215 -7.80 15.95 0.57
C LEU A 215 -9.13 16.27 -0.11
N ILE A 216 -9.95 17.15 0.47
CA ILE A 216 -11.32 17.43 0.02
C ILE A 216 -11.39 18.72 -0.83
N TYR A 217 -10.53 19.70 -0.56
CA TYR A 217 -10.61 21.04 -1.15
C TYR A 217 -10.42 21.07 -2.67
N ASP A 218 -9.54 20.23 -3.23
CA ASP A 218 -9.30 20.18 -4.68
C ASP A 218 -9.15 18.74 -5.21
N ILE A 219 -10.28 18.04 -5.22
CA ILE A 219 -10.41 16.67 -5.73
C ILE A 219 -10.34 16.64 -7.27
N SER A 220 -10.65 17.76 -7.94
CA SER A 220 -10.85 17.81 -9.40
C SER A 220 -9.60 17.43 -10.18
N TYR A 221 -8.41 17.96 -9.83
CA TYR A 221 -7.17 17.59 -10.52
C TYR A 221 -6.77 16.14 -10.26
N SER A 222 -7.01 15.66 -9.03
CA SER A 222 -6.75 14.27 -8.66
C SER A 222 -7.59 13.32 -9.52
N LEU A 223 -8.91 13.55 -9.59
CA LEU A 223 -9.83 12.77 -10.42
C LEU A 223 -9.55 12.87 -11.92
N ALA A 224 -9.20 14.05 -12.42
CA ALA A 224 -8.90 14.24 -13.83
C ALA A 224 -7.69 13.44 -14.31
N SER A 225 -6.77 13.09 -13.40
CA SER A 225 -5.60 12.27 -13.68
C SER A 225 -5.82 10.75 -13.54
N CYS A 226 -6.97 10.34 -12.95
CA CYS A 226 -7.28 8.94 -12.70
C CYS A 226 -7.85 8.25 -13.94
N SER A 227 -7.57 6.95 -14.06
CA SER A 227 -8.39 6.05 -14.87
C SER A 227 -9.77 5.82 -14.23
N GLU A 228 -10.64 5.07 -14.91
CA GLU A 228 -11.97 4.74 -14.38
C GLU A 228 -11.85 3.93 -13.08
N ASN A 229 -11.00 2.90 -13.05
CA ASN A 229 -10.80 2.10 -11.84
C ASN A 229 -10.07 2.88 -10.73
N ASP A 230 -9.12 3.75 -11.07
CA ASP A 230 -8.44 4.59 -10.09
C ASP A 230 -9.43 5.56 -9.42
N ALA A 231 -10.36 6.16 -10.19
CA ALA A 231 -11.40 7.02 -9.67
C ALA A 231 -12.36 6.27 -8.72
N ILE A 232 -12.71 5.02 -9.05
CA ILE A 232 -13.52 4.16 -8.16
C ILE A 232 -12.79 3.90 -6.84
N ARG A 233 -11.52 3.50 -6.88
CA ARG A 233 -10.71 3.23 -5.68
C ARG A 233 -10.54 4.49 -4.83
N TYR A 234 -10.26 5.62 -5.47
CA TYR A 234 -10.18 6.91 -4.80
C TYR A 234 -11.50 7.33 -4.17
N GLY A 235 -12.63 7.08 -4.85
CA GLY A 235 -13.97 7.29 -4.31
C GLY A 235 -14.23 6.49 -3.04
N ARG A 236 -13.80 5.21 -2.99
CA ARG A 236 -13.89 4.38 -1.77
C ARG A 236 -13.02 4.91 -0.61
N PHE A 237 -11.84 5.42 -0.94
CA PHE A 237 -10.99 6.08 0.06
C PHE A 237 -11.68 7.33 0.62
N LEU A 238 -12.25 8.18 -0.24
CA LEU A 238 -12.97 9.38 0.17
C LEU A 238 -14.25 9.06 0.96
N GLU A 239 -15.00 8.04 0.57
CA GLU A 239 -16.18 7.55 1.30
C GLU A 239 -15.81 7.21 2.75
N SER A 240 -14.76 6.41 2.96
CA SER A 240 -14.30 6.03 4.32
C SER A 240 -13.77 7.21 5.13
N LEU A 241 -13.13 8.19 4.48
CA LEU A 241 -12.73 9.44 5.16
C LEU A 241 -13.95 10.26 5.57
N LEU A 242 -14.92 10.44 4.67
CA LEU A 242 -16.12 11.22 4.93
C LEU A 242 -16.97 10.60 6.04
N GLU A 243 -17.05 9.27 6.14
CA GLU A 243 -17.67 8.61 7.29
C GLU A 243 -17.06 9.06 8.62
N SER A 244 -15.73 9.19 8.69
CA SER A 244 -15.05 9.68 9.89
C SER A 244 -15.41 11.14 10.17
N VAL A 245 -15.41 12.01 9.16
CA VAL A 245 -15.80 13.42 9.31
C VAL A 245 -17.25 13.56 9.76
N MET A 246 -18.16 12.83 9.13
CA MET A 246 -19.58 12.84 9.47
C MET A 246 -19.82 12.37 10.90
N SER A 247 -19.04 11.40 11.38
CA SER A 247 -19.10 10.95 12.77
C SER A 247 -18.68 12.03 13.78
N TRP A 248 -17.74 12.90 13.41
CA TRP A 248 -17.31 14.04 14.23
C TRP A 248 -18.32 15.17 14.17
N HIS A 249 -18.85 15.47 12.99
CA HIS A 249 -19.90 16.47 12.81
C HIS A 249 -21.18 16.13 13.60
N GLY A 250 -21.56 14.84 13.66
CA GLY A 250 -22.76 14.38 14.38
C GLY A 250 -22.65 14.39 15.90
N ASP A 251 -21.47 14.60 16.48
CA ASP A 251 -21.25 14.52 17.94
C ASP A 251 -20.23 15.58 18.39
N LYS A 252 -20.76 16.64 19.01
CA LYS A 252 -19.95 17.77 19.51
C LYS A 252 -18.85 17.33 20.48
N ASN A 253 -19.10 16.32 21.32
CA ASN A 253 -18.09 15.83 22.27
C ASN A 253 -16.94 15.08 21.57
N LYS A 254 -17.18 14.50 20.39
CA LYS A 254 -16.13 13.92 19.55
C LYS A 254 -15.38 15.00 18.80
N PHE A 255 -16.08 16.00 18.28
CA PHE A 255 -15.47 17.14 17.59
C PHE A 255 -14.55 17.95 18.50
N ASP A 256 -14.96 18.24 19.73
CA ASP A 256 -14.16 19.02 20.68
C ASP A 256 -12.90 18.29 21.16
N LYS A 257 -12.77 16.98 20.88
CA LYS A 257 -11.51 16.21 21.07
C LYS A 257 -10.57 16.26 19.87
N VAL A 258 -11.04 16.71 18.72
CA VAL A 258 -10.28 16.79 17.46
C VAL A 258 -9.46 18.10 17.38
N ILE A 259 -9.92 19.15 18.08
CA ILE A 259 -9.27 20.47 18.19
C ILE A 259 -8.29 20.47 19.36
#